data_AF-A0A1E2UNG0-F1
#
_entry.id   AF-A0A1E2UNG0-F1
#
_cell.length_a   1.000
_cell.length_b   1.000
_cell.length_c   1.000
_cell.angle_alpha   90.00
_cell.angle_beta   90.00
_cell.angle_gamma   90.00
#
_symmetry.space_group_name_H-M   'P 1'
#
loop_
_entity.id
_entity.type
_entity.pdbx_description
1 polymer ?
#
loop_
_entity_poly.entity_id
_entity_poly.type
_entity_poly.pdbx_seq_one_letter_code
_entity_poly.pdbx_strand_id
1 'polypeptide(L)'
;MNQVYTPLRYSVVLLLAVTLASCTAGDSQFTVENPAGFFWGLWHGVISVISLVIHLFNDNVVVYELDNSGGWYDFGFLLGVIMVWGGGCHASCKTKQEAASDKEWDEIGDKVEKKVMRRLKEWADEDAPTDPDGEWDEIGEKVEKKLKRKIREWAEKE
;
A
#
# COMPACT_ATOMS: atom_id res chain seq x y z
N MET A 1 -3.16 -29.92 -23.50
CA MET A 1 -2.30 -28.70 -23.39
C MET A 1 -2.46 -27.71 -24.55
N ASN A 2 -3.06 -28.05 -25.70
CA ASN A 2 -3.17 -27.11 -26.85
C ASN A 2 -4.32 -26.09 -26.80
N GLN A 3 -5.28 -26.24 -25.88
CA GLN A 3 -6.49 -25.39 -25.82
C GLN A 3 -6.29 -24.04 -25.10
N VAL A 4 -5.21 -23.92 -24.30
CA VAL A 4 -4.86 -22.69 -23.58
C VAL A 4 -3.96 -21.79 -24.43
N TYR A 5 -3.15 -22.38 -25.32
CA TYR A 5 -2.29 -21.62 -26.22
C TYR A 5 -3.05 -20.99 -27.39
N THR A 6 -4.18 -21.54 -27.83
CA THR A 6 -5.00 -20.95 -28.89
C THR A 6 -5.59 -19.58 -28.53
N PRO A 7 -6.29 -19.36 -27.40
CA PRO A 7 -6.76 -18.02 -27.04
C PRO A 7 -5.60 -17.04 -26.81
N LEU A 8 -4.50 -17.50 -26.19
CA LEU A 8 -3.31 -16.67 -26.00
C LEU A 8 -2.68 -16.23 -27.33
N ARG A 9 -2.64 -17.12 -28.34
CA ARG A 9 -2.17 -16.81 -29.70
C ARG A 9 -3.09 -15.81 -30.39
N TYR A 10 -4.40 -15.96 -30.30
CA TYR A 10 -5.35 -15.02 -30.89
C TYR A 10 -5.28 -13.64 -30.21
N SER A 11 -5.10 -13.59 -28.89
CA SER A 11 -4.90 -12.33 -28.15
C SER A 11 -3.60 -11.62 -28.57
N VAL A 12 -2.50 -12.36 -28.75
CA VAL A 12 -1.23 -11.79 -29.22
C VAL A 12 -1.35 -11.29 -30.66
N VAL A 13 -2.01 -12.04 -31.55
CA VAL A 13 -2.23 -11.63 -32.94
C VAL A 13 -3.16 -10.41 -33.04
N LEU A 14 -4.21 -10.34 -32.21
CA LEU A 14 -5.11 -9.19 -32.12
C LEU A 14 -4.37 -7.95 -31.61
N LEU A 15 -3.57 -8.09 -30.55
CA LEU A 15 -2.76 -7.02 -30.00
C LEU A 15 -1.75 -6.50 -31.04
N LEU A 16 -1.08 -7.41 -31.75
CA LEU A 16 -0.13 -7.08 -32.81
C LEU A 16 -0.84 -6.36 -34.00
N ALA A 17 -2.02 -6.82 -34.38
CA ALA A 17 -2.82 -6.20 -35.44
C ALA A 17 -3.26 -4.77 -35.08
N VAL A 18 -3.63 -4.53 -33.81
CA VAL A 18 -3.96 -3.18 -33.30
C VAL A 18 -2.73 -2.27 -33.32
N THR A 19 -1.55 -2.77 -32.93
CA THR A 19 -0.30 -1.99 -32.99
C THR A 19 0.14 -1.65 -34.41
N LEU A 20 -0.12 -2.52 -35.39
CA LEU A 20 0.22 -2.26 -36.79
C LEU A 20 -0.77 -1.30 -37.46
N ALA A 21 -2.00 -1.18 -36.96
CA ALA A 21 -2.95 -0.15 -37.36
C ALA A 21 -2.63 1.24 -36.77
N SER A 22 -1.62 1.35 -35.88
CA SER A 22 -1.16 2.62 -35.29
C SER A 22 -0.21 3.41 -36.19
N CYS A 23 -0.22 3.15 -37.50
CA CYS A 23 0.66 3.80 -38.45
C CYS A 23 0.03 5.10 -38.98
N THR A 24 0.23 6.19 -38.22
CA THR A 24 0.27 7.62 -38.61
C THR A 24 -0.23 8.53 -37.48
N ALA A 25 0.47 8.55 -36.34
CA ALA A 25 0.32 9.62 -35.36
C ALA A 25 1.29 10.75 -35.72
N GLY A 26 0.97 11.46 -36.81
CA GLY A 26 1.66 12.67 -37.22
C GLY A 26 1.10 13.86 -36.46
N ASP A 27 1.97 14.49 -35.66
CA ASP A 27 1.90 15.87 -35.15
C ASP A 27 0.58 16.29 -34.48
N SER A 28 0.36 15.85 -33.24
CA SER A 28 -0.67 16.46 -32.38
C SER A 28 -0.02 17.54 -31.49
N GLN A 29 0.31 18.69 -32.07
CA GLN A 29 0.28 19.91 -31.25
C GLN A 29 -1.20 20.21 -31.03
N PHE A 30 -1.68 20.03 -29.81
CA PHE A 30 -3.03 20.46 -29.45
C PHE A 30 -3.10 21.97 -29.63
N THR A 31 -4.21 22.44 -30.18
CA THR A 31 -4.46 23.86 -30.43
C THR A 31 -5.83 24.20 -29.90
N VAL A 32 -6.09 25.50 -29.69
CA VAL A 32 -7.41 25.99 -29.27
C VAL A 32 -8.57 25.47 -30.14
N GLU A 33 -8.33 25.27 -31.44
CA GLU A 33 -9.37 24.76 -32.36
C GLU A 33 -9.54 23.23 -32.32
N ASN A 34 -8.51 22.49 -31.88
CA ASN A 34 -8.53 21.04 -31.75
C ASN A 34 -7.95 20.64 -30.37
N PRO A 35 -8.72 20.88 -29.28
CA PRO A 35 -8.23 20.65 -27.93
C PRO A 35 -8.14 19.17 -27.59
N ALA A 36 -7.27 18.84 -26.64
CA ALA A 36 -7.19 17.50 -26.06
C ALA A 36 -8.50 17.14 -25.34
N GLY A 37 -9.15 16.08 -25.80
CA GLY A 37 -10.39 15.55 -25.23
C GLY A 37 -10.17 14.50 -24.14
N PHE A 38 -11.24 13.79 -23.78
CA PHE A 38 -11.26 12.77 -22.72
C PHE A 38 -10.18 11.69 -22.86
N PHE A 39 -10.00 11.10 -24.05
CA PHE A 39 -9.04 10.01 -24.25
C PHE A 39 -7.58 10.46 -24.10
N TRP A 40 -7.28 11.70 -24.49
CA TRP A 40 -5.97 12.32 -24.26
C TRP A 40 -5.76 12.64 -22.79
N GLY A 41 -6.80 13.14 -22.10
CA GLY A 41 -6.80 13.27 -20.65
C GLY A 41 -6.47 11.94 -19.97
N LEU A 42 -7.16 10.85 -20.34
CA LEU A 42 -6.91 9.52 -19.80
C LEU A 42 -5.46 9.06 -20.01
N TRP A 43 -4.94 9.24 -21.23
CA TRP A 43 -3.55 8.91 -21.55
C TRP A 43 -2.56 9.73 -20.72
N HIS A 44 -2.72 11.05 -20.65
CA HIS A 44 -1.88 11.95 -19.85
C HIS A 44 -1.94 11.61 -18.36
N GLY A 45 -3.11 11.22 -17.85
CA GLY A 45 -3.27 10.76 -16.46
C GLY A 45 -2.46 9.51 -16.16
N VAL A 46 -2.46 8.53 -17.07
CA VAL A 46 -1.70 7.27 -16.94
C VAL A 46 -0.19 7.54 -16.87
N ILE A 47 0.32 8.42 -17.74
CA ILE A 47 1.77 8.72 -17.82
C ILE A 47 2.19 9.87 -16.90
N SER A 48 1.26 10.47 -16.14
CA SER A 48 1.46 11.73 -15.40
C SER A 48 2.69 11.75 -14.50
N VAL A 49 2.94 10.69 -13.72
CA VAL A 49 4.12 10.62 -12.83
C VAL A 49 5.42 10.50 -13.62
N ILE A 50 5.42 9.77 -14.74
CA ILE A 50 6.59 9.66 -15.62
C ILE A 50 6.87 11.02 -16.25
N SER A 51 5.84 11.68 -16.78
CA SER A 51 5.94 13.03 -17.34
C SER A 51 6.40 14.04 -16.31
N LEU A 52 5.97 13.93 -15.05
CA LEU A 52 6.43 14.77 -13.95
C LEU A 52 7.91 14.59 -13.66
N VAL A 53 8.42 13.34 -13.66
CA VAL A 53 9.84 13.07 -13.50
C VAL A 53 10.64 13.68 -14.65
N ILE A 54 10.17 13.59 -15.88
CA ILE A 54 10.83 14.20 -17.05
C ILE A 54 10.79 15.74 -16.97
N HIS A 55 9.66 16.32 -16.57
CA HIS A 55 9.47 17.76 -16.42
C HIS A 55 10.51 18.37 -15.46
N LEU A 56 10.89 17.67 -14.39
CA LEU A 56 11.92 18.12 -13.44
C LEU A 56 13.31 18.30 -14.07
N PHE A 57 13.61 17.60 -15.17
CA PHE A 57 14.89 17.70 -15.88
C PHE A 57 14.77 18.43 -17.21
N ASN A 58 13.56 18.65 -17.72
CA ASN A 58 13.29 19.28 -19.00
C ASN A 58 11.96 20.05 -18.97
N ASP A 59 12.05 21.37 -18.89
CA ASP A 59 10.90 22.28 -18.82
C ASP A 59 10.02 22.25 -20.09
N ASN A 60 10.49 21.66 -21.20
CA ASN A 60 9.71 21.56 -22.44
C ASN A 60 8.60 20.50 -22.39
N VAL A 61 8.60 19.62 -21.38
CA VAL A 61 7.61 18.54 -21.26
C VAL A 61 6.57 18.94 -20.22
N VAL A 62 5.36 19.27 -20.65
CA VAL A 62 4.27 19.62 -19.72
C VAL A 62 3.50 18.35 -19.34
N VAL A 63 3.18 18.18 -18.05
CA VAL A 63 2.45 17.01 -17.53
C VAL A 63 0.98 17.02 -17.94
N TYR A 64 0.44 18.21 -18.17
CA TYR A 64 -0.97 18.47 -18.39
C TYR A 64 -1.13 19.39 -19.60
N GLU A 65 -2.08 19.08 -20.47
CA GLU A 65 -2.26 19.83 -21.73
C GLU A 65 -2.91 21.20 -21.49
N LEU A 66 -2.32 22.25 -22.07
CA LEU A 66 -2.82 23.62 -21.96
C LEU A 66 -4.06 23.82 -22.82
N ASP A 67 -4.02 23.30 -24.05
CA ASP A 67 -5.13 23.35 -25.01
C ASP A 67 -6.04 22.13 -24.83
N ASN A 68 -6.84 22.11 -23.76
CA ASN A 68 -7.72 21.00 -23.41
C ASN A 68 -9.22 21.34 -23.51
N SER A 69 -10.06 20.30 -23.57
CA SER A 69 -11.52 20.44 -23.68
C SER A 69 -12.22 20.72 -22.33
N GLY A 70 -11.47 21.12 -21.30
CA GLY A 70 -11.95 21.36 -19.93
C GLY A 70 -12.37 20.07 -19.21
N GLY A 71 -13.59 20.07 -18.67
CA GLY A 71 -14.04 19.05 -17.72
C GLY A 71 -13.99 17.60 -18.21
N TRP A 72 -14.17 17.34 -19.51
CA TRP A 72 -14.04 15.99 -20.06
C TRP A 72 -12.58 15.51 -20.08
N TYR A 73 -11.64 16.42 -20.36
CA TYR A 73 -10.22 16.11 -20.29
C TYR A 73 -9.82 15.88 -18.82
N ASP A 74 -10.25 16.74 -17.90
CA ASP A 74 -9.99 16.62 -16.45
C ASP A 74 -10.48 15.29 -15.89
N PHE A 75 -11.70 14.91 -16.27
CA PHE A 75 -12.28 13.63 -15.86
C PHE A 75 -11.44 12.45 -16.36
N GLY A 76 -11.01 12.48 -17.62
CA GLY A 76 -10.11 11.47 -18.17
C GLY A 76 -8.78 11.43 -17.42
N PHE A 77 -8.17 12.59 -17.19
CA PHE A 77 -6.89 12.72 -16.49
C PHE A 77 -6.95 12.13 -15.09
N LEU A 78 -7.92 12.54 -14.28
CA LEU A 78 -8.10 12.00 -12.93
C LEU A 78 -8.37 10.50 -12.93
N LEU A 79 -9.18 10.02 -13.88
CA LEU A 79 -9.44 8.58 -14.01
C LEU A 79 -8.16 7.81 -14.34
N GLY A 80 -7.33 8.30 -15.25
CA GLY A 80 -6.06 7.69 -15.61
C GLY A 80 -5.07 7.66 -14.44
N VAL A 81 -5.00 8.77 -13.68
CA VAL A 81 -4.20 8.83 -12.44
C VAL A 81 -4.70 7.79 -11.44
N ILE A 82 -6.00 7.72 -11.17
CA ILE A 82 -6.57 6.80 -10.19
C ILE A 82 -6.36 5.34 -10.61
N MET A 83 -6.50 5.02 -11.89
CA MET A 83 -6.36 3.64 -12.38
C MET A 83 -4.96 3.06 -12.18
N VAL A 84 -3.93 3.88 -12.32
CA VAL A 84 -2.52 3.41 -12.30
C VAL A 84 -1.83 3.76 -10.99
N TRP A 85 -2.15 4.93 -10.43
CA TRP A 85 -1.47 5.53 -9.28
C TRP A 85 -2.38 5.71 -8.07
N GLY A 86 -3.69 5.63 -8.24
CA GLY A 86 -4.67 5.61 -7.15
C GLY A 86 -4.65 4.26 -6.48
N GLY A 87 -3.83 4.10 -5.44
CA GLY A 87 -3.82 2.91 -4.60
C GLY A 87 -5.25 2.49 -4.26
N GLY A 88 -5.62 1.27 -4.61
CA GLY A 88 -7.00 0.79 -4.48
C GLY A 88 -7.50 1.03 -3.06
N CYS A 89 -8.65 1.72 -2.94
CA CYS A 89 -9.36 1.79 -1.68
C CYS A 89 -9.73 0.36 -1.27
N HIS A 90 -8.90 -0.25 -0.44
CA HIS A 90 -9.21 -1.51 0.21
C HIS A 90 -10.27 -1.20 1.25
N ALA A 91 -11.52 -1.07 0.80
CA ALA A 91 -12.67 -1.12 1.66
C ALA A 91 -12.72 -2.55 2.21
N SER A 92 -11.96 -2.81 3.26
CA SER A 92 -12.00 -4.06 4.00
C SER A 92 -13.38 -4.12 4.67
N CYS A 93 -14.33 -4.73 3.97
CA CYS A 93 -15.50 -5.29 4.62
C CYS A 93 -14.98 -6.44 5.47
N LYS A 94 -14.70 -6.15 6.75
CA LYS A 94 -14.25 -7.16 7.73
C LYS A 94 -15.14 -8.40 7.58
N THR A 95 -14.51 -9.53 7.31
CA THR A 95 -15.22 -10.80 7.27
C THR A 95 -15.73 -11.12 8.68
N LYS A 96 -16.82 -11.90 8.80
CA LYS A 96 -17.31 -12.35 10.12
C LYS A 96 -16.23 -13.08 10.93
N GLN A 97 -15.26 -13.70 10.26
CA GLN A 97 -14.14 -14.40 10.89
C GLN A 97 -13.16 -13.44 11.53
N GLU A 98 -12.81 -12.32 10.86
CA GLU A 98 -11.95 -11.28 11.43
C GLU A 98 -12.62 -10.57 12.61
N ALA A 99 -13.92 -10.26 12.50
CA ALA A 99 -14.68 -9.68 13.61
C ALA A 99 -14.82 -10.64 14.82
N ALA A 100 -14.78 -11.95 14.59
CA ALA A 100 -14.76 -12.94 15.68
C ALA A 100 -13.38 -13.06 16.31
N SER A 101 -12.31 -12.99 15.51
CA SER A 101 -10.93 -13.00 16.00
C SER A 101 -10.60 -11.76 16.84
N ASP A 102 -11.06 -10.57 16.43
CA ASP A 102 -10.89 -9.32 17.21
C ASP A 102 -11.47 -9.48 18.63
N LYS A 103 -12.66 -10.09 18.75
CA LYS A 103 -13.28 -10.37 20.06
C LYS A 103 -12.49 -11.35 20.90
N GLU A 104 -11.91 -12.37 20.28
CA GLU A 104 -11.07 -13.35 20.99
C GLU A 104 -9.81 -12.67 21.55
N TRP A 105 -9.18 -11.78 20.78
CA TRP A 105 -8.01 -11.01 21.23
C TRP A 105 -8.34 -10.03 22.35
N ASP A 106 -9.49 -9.35 22.29
CA ASP A 106 -9.96 -8.48 23.38
C ASP A 106 -10.13 -9.29 24.67
N GLU A 107 -10.77 -10.47 24.59
CA GLU A 107 -10.91 -11.38 25.75
C GLU A 107 -9.57 -11.90 26.28
N ILE A 108 -8.61 -12.18 25.40
CA ILE A 108 -7.26 -12.58 25.79
C ILE A 108 -6.56 -11.43 26.50
N GLY A 109 -6.65 -10.20 25.97
CA GLY A 109 -6.10 -8.98 26.57
C GLY A 109 -6.62 -8.76 27.99
N ASP A 110 -7.93 -8.84 28.17
CA ASP A 110 -8.62 -8.69 29.46
C ASP A 110 -8.14 -9.71 30.50
N LYS A 111 -7.91 -10.95 30.07
CA LYS A 111 -7.38 -12.03 30.94
C LYS A 111 -5.92 -11.81 31.29
N VAL A 112 -5.10 -11.30 30.35
CA VAL A 112 -3.70 -10.97 30.58
C VAL A 112 -3.60 -9.82 31.56
N GLU A 113 -4.34 -8.74 31.34
CA GLU A 113 -4.35 -7.56 32.21
C GLU A 113 -4.75 -7.93 33.64
N LYS A 114 -5.87 -8.64 33.83
CA LYS A 114 -6.30 -9.10 35.17
C LYS A 114 -5.25 -9.96 35.86
N LYS A 115 -4.54 -10.81 35.10
CA LYS A 115 -3.51 -11.69 35.65
C LYS A 115 -2.24 -10.92 36.01
N VAL A 116 -1.82 -9.96 35.17
CA VAL A 116 -0.67 -9.07 35.44
C VAL A 116 -0.97 -8.19 36.65
N MET A 117 -2.14 -7.56 36.70
CA MET A 117 -2.55 -6.69 37.79
C MET A 117 -2.62 -7.45 39.13
N ARG A 118 -3.09 -8.71 39.11
CA ARG A 118 -3.09 -9.57 40.30
C ARG A 118 -1.67 -9.89 40.76
N ARG A 119 -0.77 -10.24 39.84
CA ARG A 119 0.63 -10.54 40.18
C ARG A 119 1.38 -9.32 40.69
N LEU A 120 1.17 -8.15 40.10
CA LEU A 120 1.71 -6.89 40.59
C LEU A 120 1.21 -6.56 41.99
N LYS A 121 -0.08 -6.81 42.26
CA LYS A 121 -0.65 -6.60 43.60
C LYS A 121 -0.09 -7.58 44.63
N GLU A 122 0.02 -8.86 44.28
CA GLU A 122 0.68 -9.88 45.13
C GLU A 122 2.11 -9.46 45.48
N TRP A 123 2.88 -8.96 44.50
CA TRP A 123 4.24 -8.46 44.74
C TRP A 123 4.28 -7.17 45.55
N ALA A 124 3.31 -6.26 45.39
CA ALA A 124 3.22 -5.04 46.19
C ALA A 124 2.87 -5.31 47.65
N ASP A 125 2.13 -6.38 47.94
CA ASP A 125 1.75 -6.78 49.30
C ASP A 125 2.84 -7.61 50.00
N GLU A 126 3.71 -8.30 49.25
CA GLU A 126 4.86 -9.07 49.78
C GLU A 126 6.15 -8.24 49.89
N ASP A 127 6.40 -7.33 48.94
CA ASP A 127 7.58 -6.45 48.91
C ASP A 127 7.13 -4.99 49.13
N ALA A 128 6.99 -4.58 50.39
CA ALA A 128 6.98 -3.16 50.77
C ALA A 128 8.38 -2.77 51.30
N PRO A 129 9.32 -2.31 50.46
CA PRO A 129 10.67 -1.95 50.90
C PRO A 129 10.68 -0.52 51.43
N THR A 130 11.52 -0.29 52.44
CA THR A 130 11.73 1.01 53.08
C THR A 130 12.72 1.92 52.33
N ASP A 131 13.23 1.51 51.16
CA ASP A 131 14.05 2.34 50.26
C ASP A 131 14.07 1.75 48.82
N PRO A 132 13.82 2.51 47.72
CA PRO A 132 13.37 1.93 46.44
C PRO A 132 14.34 2.04 45.23
N ASP A 133 15.58 2.50 45.38
CA ASP A 133 16.43 2.88 44.23
C ASP A 133 17.46 1.83 43.77
N GLY A 134 17.76 0.79 44.55
CA GLY A 134 18.85 -0.15 44.25
C GLY A 134 18.48 -1.47 43.57
N GLU A 135 17.23 -1.92 43.62
CA GLU A 135 16.84 -3.31 43.26
C GLU A 135 16.28 -3.46 41.83
N TRP A 136 15.72 -2.38 41.26
CA TRP A 136 15.13 -2.38 39.91
C TRP A 136 16.15 -2.67 38.80
N ASP A 137 17.41 -2.29 39.01
CA ASP A 137 18.51 -2.55 38.06
C ASP A 137 18.87 -4.04 38.00
N GLU A 138 18.88 -4.74 39.15
CA GLU A 138 19.12 -6.18 39.19
C GLU A 138 17.95 -6.98 38.59
N ILE A 139 16.71 -6.51 38.80
CA ILE A 139 15.51 -7.13 38.24
C ILE A 139 15.51 -6.98 36.71
N GLY A 140 15.84 -5.80 36.19
CA GLY A 140 15.95 -5.53 34.75
C GLY A 140 16.97 -6.45 34.07
N GLU A 141 18.15 -6.62 34.68
CA GLU A 141 19.22 -7.44 34.13
C GLU A 141 18.82 -8.94 34.06
N LYS A 142 18.10 -9.46 35.06
CA LYS A 142 17.58 -10.84 35.06
C LYS A 142 16.52 -11.06 33.98
N VAL A 143 15.65 -10.09 33.74
CA VAL A 143 14.60 -10.17 32.71
C VAL A 143 15.21 -10.17 31.32
N GLU A 144 16.17 -9.27 31.07
CA GLU A 144 16.85 -9.18 29.78
C GLU A 144 17.62 -10.46 29.45
N LYS A 145 18.35 -11.03 30.42
CA LYS A 145 19.06 -12.30 30.27
C LYS A 145 18.11 -13.46 29.93
N LYS A 146 16.94 -13.53 30.57
CA LYS A 146 15.94 -14.57 30.28
C LYS A 146 15.32 -14.39 28.90
N LEU A 147 15.04 -13.16 28.48
CA LEU A 147 14.45 -12.86 27.18
C LEU A 147 15.42 -13.23 26.04
N LYS A 148 16.68 -12.82 26.14
CA LYS A 148 17.73 -13.15 25.17
C LYS A 148 17.95 -14.66 25.04
N ARG A 149 17.90 -15.41 26.15
CA ARG A 149 18.02 -16.87 26.11
C ARG A 149 16.84 -17.52 25.38
N LYS A 150 15.61 -17.09 25.68
CA LYS A 150 14.40 -17.60 25.02
C LYS A 150 14.40 -17.31 23.51
N ILE A 151 14.86 -16.14 23.11
CA ILE A 151 15.00 -15.78 21.69
C ILE A 151 16.04 -16.67 20.99
N ARG A 152 17.19 -16.92 21.63
CA ARG A 152 18.22 -17.81 21.07
C ARG A 152 17.73 -19.25 20.94
N GLU A 153 17.04 -19.78 21.96
CA GLU A 153 16.43 -21.11 21.89
C GLU A 153 15.38 -21.23 20.78
N TRP A 154 14.68 -20.15 20.44
CA TRP A 154 13.73 -20.14 19.32
C TRP A 154 14.44 -20.07 17.96
N ALA A 155 15.55 -19.34 17.86
CA ALA A 155 16.32 -19.22 16.62
C ALA A 155 17.10 -20.50 16.24
N GLU A 156 17.44 -21.35 17.21
CA GLU A 156 18.13 -22.63 16.97
C GLU A 156 17.18 -23.81 16.70
N LYS A 157 15.86 -23.58 16.82
CA LYS A 157 14.83 -24.62 16.65
C LYS A 157 14.13 -24.59 15.29
N GLU A 158 14.52 -23.67 14.41
CA GLU A 158 14.24 -23.66 12.96
C GLU A 158 15.46 -24.17 12.18
#